data_AF-A0A7S1EKE5-F1
#
_entry.id   AF-A0A7S1EKE5-F1
#
_cell.length_a   1.000
_cell.length_b   1.000
_cell.length_c   1.000
_cell.angle_alpha   90.00
_cell.angle_beta   90.00
_cell.angle_gamma   90.00
#
_symmetry.space_group_name_H-M   'P 1'
#
loop_
_entity.id
_entity.type
_entity.pdbx_description
1 polymer ?
#
loop_
_entity_poly.entity_id
_entity_poly.type
_entity_poly.pdbx_seq_one_letter_code
_entity_poly.pdbx_strand_id
1 'polypeptide(L)'
;KGCTVLREGDGSDPDRVLMSLSRGGSDAAVVREFDLASKTFVPASEGGFELPEGKSDVSWQSRDVVIVGADFGEGSLTSSGYPRVVKEWKRGTPLSEAYGAFEGVTGDVAVSGYVSRHGGVELEWRSRSVTFYTSKSWLRDLPKRGEKGGKFLEVPVPDHSSVSPFSDKLLISLREDWEAGGTTYPAGSLLSCDREELMVKGGKAGLTALFTPTERCSLDGWDRTKNYLVLSLLDNVLSKNQVW
;
A
#
# COMPACT_ATOMS: atom_id res chain seq x y z
N LYS A 1 -11.16 5.73 11.31
CA LYS A 1 -9.74 5.39 11.04
C LYS A 1 -9.61 4.26 10.03
N GLY A 2 -10.34 3.15 10.17
CA GLY A 2 -10.46 2.15 9.11
C GLY A 2 -10.30 0.73 9.64
N CYS A 3 -10.24 -0.24 8.73
CA CYS A 3 -9.90 -1.61 9.06
C CYS A 3 -9.20 -2.31 7.89
N THR A 4 -8.39 -3.33 8.20
CA THR A 4 -7.88 -4.26 7.20
C THR A 4 -8.41 -5.66 7.47
N VAL A 5 -8.96 -6.27 6.43
CA VAL A 5 -9.62 -7.58 6.51
C VAL A 5 -8.62 -8.65 6.09
N LEU A 6 -8.51 -9.73 6.87
CA LEU A 6 -7.68 -10.86 6.49
C LEU A 6 -8.28 -11.50 5.23
N ARG A 7 -7.48 -11.53 4.15
CA ARG A 7 -7.79 -12.23 2.91
C ARG A 7 -6.74 -13.30 2.70
N GLU A 8 -7.18 -14.55 2.65
CA GLU A 8 -6.31 -15.72 2.44
C GLU A 8 -6.37 -16.23 1.00
N GLY A 9 -6.82 -15.37 0.08
CA GLY A 9 -6.93 -15.63 -1.35
C GLY A 9 -8.22 -15.03 -1.95
N ASP A 10 -8.33 -15.08 -3.27
CA ASP A 10 -9.53 -14.64 -3.97
C ASP A 10 -10.71 -15.56 -3.62
N GLY A 11 -11.78 -14.98 -3.06
CA GLY A 11 -12.99 -15.72 -2.68
C GLY A 11 -12.99 -16.36 -1.28
N SER A 12 -11.95 -16.16 -0.46
CA SER A 12 -11.96 -16.60 0.94
C SER A 12 -12.95 -15.76 1.76
N ASP A 13 -13.80 -16.42 2.55
CA ASP A 13 -14.64 -15.76 3.55
C ASP A 13 -13.76 -15.23 4.69
N PRO A 14 -13.72 -13.90 4.92
CA PRO A 14 -12.89 -13.35 5.95
C PRO A 14 -13.49 -13.62 7.34
N ASP A 15 -12.64 -14.02 8.28
CA ASP A 15 -13.01 -14.28 9.68
C ASP A 15 -12.25 -13.37 10.67
N ARG A 16 -11.25 -12.62 10.20
CA ARG A 16 -10.42 -11.71 11.01
C ARG A 16 -10.34 -10.32 10.39
N VAL A 17 -10.32 -9.32 11.27
CA VAL A 17 -10.19 -7.91 10.92
C VAL A 17 -9.24 -7.24 11.91
N LEU A 18 -8.34 -6.39 11.44
CA LEU A 18 -7.63 -5.43 12.30
C LEU A 18 -8.40 -4.12 12.25
N MET A 19 -8.91 -3.70 13.39
CA MET A 19 -9.70 -2.47 13.52
C MET A 19 -8.84 -1.35 14.11
N SER A 20 -8.78 -0.21 13.42
CA SER A 20 -8.11 0.99 13.92
C SER A 20 -9.13 1.92 14.58
N LEU A 21 -9.00 2.11 15.88
CA LEU A 21 -9.93 2.85 16.72
C LEU A 21 -9.22 4.08 17.30
N SER A 22 -9.71 5.29 16.98
CA SER A 22 -9.19 6.53 17.54
C SER A 22 -10.24 7.27 18.36
N ARG A 23 -9.77 7.98 19.38
CA ARG A 23 -10.60 8.89 20.16
C ARG A 23 -10.76 10.20 19.39
N GLY A 24 -12.00 10.61 19.13
CA GLY A 24 -12.30 11.92 18.54
C GLY A 24 -11.75 12.15 17.13
N GLY A 25 -11.40 11.09 16.38
CA GLY A 25 -10.88 11.22 15.02
C GLY A 25 -9.40 11.59 14.92
N SER A 26 -8.62 11.43 15.99
CA SER A 26 -7.18 11.70 15.99
C SER A 26 -6.40 10.80 15.01
N ASP A 27 -5.18 11.25 14.65
CA ASP A 27 -4.27 10.45 13.83
C ASP A 27 -3.67 9.24 14.54
N ALA A 28 -3.62 9.28 15.87
CA ALA A 28 -3.23 8.14 16.68
C ALA A 28 -4.43 7.20 16.87
N ALA A 29 -4.19 5.90 16.79
CA ALA A 29 -5.23 4.90 17.03
C ALA A 29 -4.64 3.71 17.77
N VAL A 30 -5.48 3.00 18.52
CA VAL A 30 -5.19 1.62 18.87
C VAL A 30 -5.58 0.73 17.69
N VAL A 31 -4.84 -0.35 17.46
CA VAL A 31 -5.23 -1.40 16.51
C VAL A 31 -5.55 -2.65 17.30
N ARG A 32 -6.69 -3.28 17.02
CA ARG A 32 -7.10 -4.53 17.68
C ARG A 32 -7.63 -5.53 16.68
N GLU A 33 -7.23 -6.78 16.83
CA GLU A 33 -7.78 -7.89 16.05
C GLU A 33 -9.19 -8.25 16.53
N PHE A 34 -10.09 -8.43 15.58
CA PHE A 34 -11.50 -8.75 15.78
C PHE A 34 -11.86 -10.02 15.02
N ASP A 35 -12.53 -10.94 15.71
CA ASP A 35 -13.09 -12.17 15.16
C ASP A 35 -14.53 -11.91 14.71
N LEU A 36 -14.80 -12.12 13.42
CA LEU A 36 -16.11 -11.85 12.82
C LEU A 36 -17.17 -12.91 13.19
N ALA A 37 -16.75 -14.14 13.49
CA ALA A 37 -17.65 -15.23 13.84
C ALA A 37 -18.14 -15.08 15.28
N SER A 38 -17.23 -14.88 16.24
CA SER A 38 -17.58 -14.66 17.65
C SER A 38 -18.03 -13.23 17.94
N LYS A 39 -17.72 -12.27 17.05
CA LYS A 39 -17.97 -10.83 17.22
C LYS A 39 -17.27 -10.24 18.44
N THR A 40 -16.07 -10.71 18.72
CA THR A 40 -15.26 -10.27 19.85
C THR A 40 -13.86 -9.85 19.41
N PHE A 41 -13.21 -8.98 20.18
CA PHE A 41 -11.78 -8.77 20.03
C PHE A 41 -11.04 -10.04 20.46
N VAL A 42 -10.01 -10.41 19.70
CA VAL A 42 -9.11 -11.51 20.05
C VAL A 42 -8.14 -11.00 21.11
N PRO A 43 -8.12 -11.57 22.33
CA PRO A 43 -7.20 -11.11 23.38
C PRO A 43 -5.74 -11.30 22.97
N ALA A 44 -4.87 -10.36 23.33
CA ALA A 44 -3.42 -10.50 23.11
C ALA A 44 -2.84 -11.75 23.78
N SER A 45 -3.38 -12.16 24.93
CA SER A 45 -3.03 -13.41 25.63
C SER A 45 -3.37 -14.68 24.85
N GLU A 46 -4.30 -14.58 23.89
CA GLU A 46 -4.68 -15.66 22.97
C GLU A 46 -4.04 -15.48 21.58
N GLY A 47 -3.08 -14.55 21.47
CA GLY A 47 -2.36 -14.26 20.24
C GLY A 47 -3.03 -13.21 19.35
N GLY A 48 -4.02 -12.45 19.81
CA GLY A 48 -4.57 -11.32 19.06
C GLY A 48 -3.54 -10.23 18.81
N PHE A 49 -3.51 -9.67 17.60
CA PHE A 49 -2.70 -8.49 17.32
C PHE A 49 -3.31 -7.24 17.99
N GLU A 50 -2.55 -6.60 18.87
CA GLU A 50 -2.92 -5.36 19.56
C GLU A 50 -1.78 -4.34 19.51
N LEU A 51 -2.03 -3.15 18.94
CA LEU A 51 -1.10 -2.03 18.97
C LEU A 51 -1.60 -0.95 19.95
N PRO A 52 -0.69 -0.37 20.76
CA PRO A 52 -1.03 0.76 21.61
C PRO A 52 -1.38 2.00 20.78
N GLU A 53 -1.93 3.02 21.44
CA GLU A 53 -2.31 4.26 20.77
C GLU A 53 -1.08 4.94 20.13
N GLY A 54 -1.12 5.11 18.82
CA GLY A 54 -0.05 5.76 18.06
C GLY A 54 -0.38 5.89 16.59
N LYS A 55 0.43 6.65 15.85
CA LYS A 55 0.36 6.65 14.39
C LYS A 55 1.01 5.35 13.90
N SER A 56 0.18 4.44 13.40
CA SER A 56 0.62 3.14 12.92
C SER A 56 0.08 2.83 11.53
N ASP A 57 0.78 1.92 10.85
CA ASP A 57 0.38 1.32 9.59
C ASP A 57 0.39 -0.20 9.79
N VAL A 58 -0.66 -0.88 9.36
CA VAL A 58 -0.80 -2.33 9.59
C VAL A 58 -1.50 -3.01 8.43
N SER A 59 -0.94 -4.14 8.00
CA SER A 59 -1.48 -4.93 6.89
C SER A 59 -1.27 -6.42 7.13
N TRP A 60 -2.24 -7.24 6.71
CA TRP A 60 -2.11 -8.69 6.79
C TRP A 60 -1.12 -9.22 5.75
N GLN A 61 -0.02 -9.82 6.21
CA GLN A 61 0.82 -10.65 5.35
C GLN A 61 0.24 -12.06 5.23
N SER A 62 -0.14 -12.66 6.36
CA SER A 62 -0.83 -13.94 6.47
C SER A 62 -1.62 -13.98 7.77
N ARG A 63 -2.35 -15.06 8.05
CA ARG A 63 -3.05 -15.24 9.34
C ARG A 63 -2.16 -15.07 10.57
N ASP A 64 -0.87 -15.39 10.46
CA ASP A 64 0.06 -15.37 11.60
C ASP A 64 1.11 -14.27 11.52
N VAL A 65 1.08 -13.43 10.48
CA VAL A 65 2.07 -12.36 10.30
C VAL A 65 1.39 -11.11 9.77
N VAL A 66 1.65 -9.99 10.44
CA VAL A 66 1.26 -8.65 9.97
C VAL A 66 2.49 -7.84 9.61
N ILE A 67 2.38 -7.05 8.55
CA ILE A 67 3.29 -5.95 8.26
C ILE A 67 2.88 -4.81 9.19
N VAL A 68 3.84 -4.25 9.93
CA VAL A 68 3.56 -3.23 10.94
C VAL A 68 4.60 -2.10 10.92
N GLY A 69 4.12 -0.87 10.74
CA GLY A 69 4.84 0.35 11.08
C GLY A 69 4.27 0.91 12.37
N ALA A 70 5.11 1.10 13.39
CA ALA A 70 4.70 1.59 14.70
C ALA A 70 5.87 2.28 15.41
N ASP A 71 5.60 2.85 16.58
CA ASP A 71 6.65 3.29 17.51
C ASP A 71 7.30 2.06 18.16
N PHE A 72 8.56 1.81 17.82
CA PHE A 72 9.41 0.77 18.41
C PHE A 72 10.43 1.33 19.41
N GLY A 73 10.29 2.60 19.82
CA GLY A 73 11.22 3.34 20.65
C GLY A 73 12.05 4.37 19.87
N GLU A 74 13.14 4.82 20.47
CA GLU A 74 13.98 5.90 19.96
C GLU A 74 14.40 5.67 18.49
N GLY A 75 14.20 6.69 17.66
CA GLY A 75 14.55 6.64 16.24
C GLY A 75 13.63 5.77 15.37
N SER A 76 12.49 5.27 15.88
CA SER A 76 11.55 4.48 15.07
C SER A 76 10.52 5.32 14.29
N LEU A 77 10.41 6.62 14.61
CA LEU A 77 9.48 7.57 13.99
C LEU A 77 10.21 8.61 13.14
N THR A 78 9.51 9.15 12.16
CA THR A 78 9.93 10.33 11.40
C THR A 78 9.74 11.61 12.22
N SER A 79 10.28 12.74 11.76
CA SER A 79 10.01 14.06 12.35
C SER A 79 8.52 14.46 12.32
N SER A 80 7.72 13.80 11.47
CA SER A 80 6.26 13.96 11.38
C SER A 80 5.48 13.05 12.35
N GLY A 81 6.20 12.24 13.14
CA GLY A 81 5.64 11.30 14.12
C GLY A 81 4.99 10.06 13.52
N TYR A 82 5.19 9.79 12.22
CA TYR A 82 4.74 8.57 11.55
C TYR A 82 5.84 7.50 11.60
N PRO A 83 5.53 6.22 11.32
CA PRO A 83 6.54 5.17 11.27
C PRO A 83 7.67 5.51 10.30
N ARG A 84 8.93 5.44 10.76
CA ARG A 84 10.14 5.41 9.92
C ARG A 84 10.54 3.97 9.59
N VAL A 85 10.13 3.03 10.42
CA VAL A 85 10.49 1.61 10.32
C VAL A 85 9.22 0.78 10.19
N VAL A 86 9.21 -0.10 9.19
CA VAL A 86 8.16 -1.10 9.01
C VAL A 86 8.77 -2.50 9.13
N LYS A 87 8.16 -3.34 9.95
CA LYS A 87 8.60 -4.69 10.29
C LYS A 87 7.54 -5.73 9.95
N GLU A 88 7.88 -7.00 10.12
CA GLU A 88 6.96 -8.13 10.13
C GLU A 88 6.78 -8.58 11.58
N TRP A 89 5.53 -8.72 12.03
CA TRP A 89 5.20 -9.10 13.40
C TRP A 89 4.42 -10.40 13.41
N LYS A 90 4.99 -11.40 14.10
CA LYS A 90 4.43 -12.74 14.19
C LYS A 90 3.42 -12.84 15.32
N ARG A 91 2.34 -13.56 15.06
CA ARG A 91 1.31 -13.90 16.05
C ARG A 91 1.92 -14.58 17.26
N GLY A 92 1.50 -14.17 18.45
CA GLY A 92 1.93 -14.75 19.72
C GLY A 92 3.30 -14.27 20.21
N THR A 93 3.98 -13.37 19.50
CA THR A 93 5.20 -12.70 20.00
C THR A 93 4.88 -11.27 20.43
N PRO A 94 5.62 -10.68 21.38
CA PRO A 94 5.48 -9.25 21.67
C PRO A 94 5.89 -8.40 20.46
N LEU A 95 5.34 -7.19 20.35
CA LEU A 95 5.65 -6.25 19.25
C LEU A 95 7.16 -5.94 19.16
N SER A 96 7.86 -5.91 20.29
CA SER A 96 9.31 -5.70 20.37
C SER A 96 10.13 -6.77 19.64
N GLU A 97 9.56 -7.96 19.44
CA GLU A 97 10.17 -9.07 18.68
C GLU A 97 9.82 -9.05 17.18
N ALA A 98 9.11 -8.03 16.70
CA ALA A 98 8.90 -7.85 15.27
C ALA A 98 10.24 -7.79 14.53
N TYR A 99 10.33 -8.54 13.43
CA TYR A 99 11.56 -8.84 12.71
C TYR A 99 11.49 -8.31 11.28
N GLY A 100 12.65 -8.25 10.63
CA GLY A 100 12.78 -7.57 9.34
C GLY A 100 12.59 -6.06 9.51
N ALA A 101 13.34 -5.26 8.76
CA ALA A 101 13.19 -3.82 8.81
C ALA A 101 13.28 -3.28 7.38
N PHE A 102 12.25 -2.55 6.99
CA PHE A 102 12.32 -1.60 5.89
C PHE A 102 12.32 -0.21 6.51
N GLU A 103 13.39 0.56 6.26
CA GLU A 103 13.62 1.84 6.91
C GLU A 103 13.62 2.99 5.90
N GLY A 104 12.96 4.07 6.29
CA GLY A 104 13.16 5.38 5.69
C GLY A 104 14.16 6.21 6.49
N VAL A 105 14.18 7.50 6.18
CA VAL A 105 15.00 8.50 6.88
C VAL A 105 14.13 9.39 7.75
N THR A 106 14.73 10.03 8.75
CA THR A 106 14.00 10.88 9.71
C THR A 106 13.20 12.01 9.06
N GLY A 107 13.67 12.52 7.92
CA GLY A 107 13.03 13.60 7.16
C GLY A 107 11.90 13.16 6.23
N ASP A 108 11.67 11.86 6.05
CA ASP A 108 10.51 11.38 5.29
C ASP A 108 9.21 11.76 6.04
N VAL A 109 8.10 11.86 5.32
CA VAL A 109 6.78 11.99 5.94
C VAL A 109 6.45 10.71 6.70
N ALA A 110 6.51 9.57 6.02
CA ALA A 110 6.15 8.26 6.58
C ALA A 110 6.75 7.11 5.76
N VAL A 111 6.81 5.95 6.39
CA VAL A 111 7.12 4.67 5.76
C VAL A 111 5.94 3.73 5.99
N SER A 112 5.50 3.03 4.94
CA SER A 112 4.35 2.14 4.98
C SER A 112 4.64 0.80 4.34
N GLY A 113 3.80 -0.19 4.63
CA GLY A 113 3.90 -1.50 4.00
C GLY A 113 2.57 -2.25 3.99
N TYR A 114 2.27 -2.88 2.86
CA TYR A 114 1.02 -3.60 2.70
C TYR A 114 1.15 -4.78 1.75
N VAL A 115 0.15 -5.67 1.77
CA VAL A 115 0.02 -6.73 0.77
C VAL A 115 -1.14 -6.44 -0.16
N SER A 116 -0.89 -6.54 -1.46
CA SER A 116 -1.93 -6.54 -2.49
C SER A 116 -2.19 -7.96 -2.96
N ARG A 117 -3.46 -8.35 -2.99
CA ARG A 117 -3.94 -9.61 -3.58
C ARG A 117 -4.99 -9.26 -4.63
N HIS A 118 -4.70 -9.54 -5.90
CA HIS A 118 -5.62 -9.22 -6.98
C HIS A 118 -5.37 -10.10 -8.20
N GLY A 119 -6.41 -10.78 -8.69
CA GLY A 119 -6.33 -11.59 -9.92
C GLY A 119 -5.27 -12.68 -9.82
N GLY A 120 -5.20 -13.38 -8.69
CA GLY A 120 -4.19 -14.41 -8.43
C GLY A 120 -2.74 -13.91 -8.21
N VAL A 121 -2.50 -12.60 -8.26
CA VAL A 121 -1.18 -12.01 -8.01
C VAL A 121 -1.11 -11.48 -6.57
N GLU A 122 -0.11 -11.94 -5.82
CA GLU A 122 0.14 -11.52 -4.44
C GLU A 122 1.49 -10.81 -4.33
N LEU A 123 1.45 -9.51 -4.02
CA LEU A 123 2.65 -8.66 -3.91
C LEU A 123 2.73 -8.04 -2.54
N GLU A 124 3.92 -8.04 -1.98
CA GLU A 124 4.24 -7.25 -0.80
C GLU A 124 4.87 -5.93 -1.23
N TRP A 125 4.34 -4.84 -0.69
CA TRP A 125 4.73 -3.47 -1.00
C TRP A 125 5.34 -2.80 0.22
N ARG A 126 6.38 -2.00 -0.02
CA ARG A 126 6.96 -1.06 0.94
C ARG A 126 7.07 0.29 0.26
N SER A 127 6.81 1.37 0.98
CA SER A 127 6.96 2.71 0.41
C SER A 127 7.48 3.70 1.41
N ARG A 128 8.15 4.72 0.88
CA ARG A 128 8.55 5.94 1.59
C ARG A 128 7.78 7.08 0.98
N SER A 129 7.00 7.78 1.79
CA SER A 129 6.50 9.11 1.45
C SER A 129 7.63 10.09 1.79
N VAL A 130 8.46 10.43 0.80
CA VAL A 130 9.67 11.25 1.00
C VAL A 130 9.26 12.69 1.34
N THR A 131 8.30 13.22 0.59
CA THR A 131 7.62 14.47 0.89
C THR A 131 6.11 14.26 0.75
N PHE A 132 5.32 15.32 0.88
CA PHE A 132 3.89 15.28 0.54
C PHE A 132 3.61 15.00 -0.95
N TYR A 133 4.59 15.22 -1.82
CA TYR A 133 4.42 15.13 -3.28
C TYR A 133 5.31 14.09 -3.96
N THR A 134 6.24 13.50 -3.22
CA THR A 134 7.18 12.52 -3.75
C THR A 134 7.19 11.25 -2.92
N SER A 135 7.21 10.12 -3.60
CA SER A 135 7.23 8.80 -2.99
C SER A 135 8.18 7.87 -3.71
N LYS A 136 8.68 6.88 -2.99
CA LYS A 136 9.39 5.74 -3.56
C LYS A 136 8.70 4.46 -3.12
N SER A 137 8.60 3.50 -4.03
CA SER A 137 7.92 2.24 -3.78
C SER A 137 8.82 1.08 -4.13
N TRP A 138 8.73 0.01 -3.33
CA TRP A 138 9.40 -1.24 -3.55
C TRP A 138 8.40 -2.38 -3.48
N LEU A 139 8.63 -3.41 -4.29
CA LEU A 139 7.81 -4.61 -4.28
C LEU A 139 8.66 -5.88 -4.27
N ARG A 140 8.04 -6.96 -3.80
CA ARG A 140 8.47 -8.34 -4.00
C ARG A 140 7.24 -9.23 -4.15
N ASP A 141 7.41 -10.42 -4.72
CA ASP A 141 6.37 -11.44 -4.63
C ASP A 141 6.16 -11.81 -3.16
N LEU A 142 4.90 -12.00 -2.75
CA LEU A 142 4.59 -12.35 -1.38
C LEU A 142 5.23 -13.71 -1.03
N PRO A 143 6.00 -13.82 0.07
CA PRO A 143 6.51 -15.12 0.50
C PRO A 143 5.38 -16.07 0.85
N LYS A 144 5.55 -17.35 0.52
CA LYS A 144 4.66 -18.39 1.05
C LYS A 144 4.82 -18.49 2.56
N ARG A 145 3.78 -18.98 3.23
CA ARG A 145 3.78 -19.14 4.70
C ARG A 145 4.99 -19.96 5.15
N GLY A 146 5.82 -19.35 6.01
CA GLY A 146 7.02 -19.98 6.57
C GLY A 146 8.30 -19.81 5.73
N GLU A 147 8.22 -19.21 4.55
CA GLU A 147 9.39 -18.89 3.73
C GLU A 147 9.94 -17.49 4.05
N LYS A 148 11.24 -17.30 3.85
CA LYS A 148 11.83 -15.94 3.87
C LYS A 148 11.49 -15.24 2.56
N GLY A 149 10.98 -14.02 2.64
CA GLY A 149 10.73 -13.22 1.45
C GLY A 149 12.00 -12.84 0.71
N GLY A 150 11.86 -12.69 -0.61
CA GLY A 150 12.92 -12.19 -1.47
C GLY A 150 13.30 -10.73 -1.18
N LYS A 151 14.27 -10.24 -1.95
CA LYS A 151 14.69 -8.84 -1.89
C LYS A 151 13.60 -7.93 -2.46
N PHE A 152 13.36 -6.81 -1.79
CA PHE A 152 12.57 -5.71 -2.32
C PHE A 152 13.28 -5.04 -3.50
N LEU A 153 12.55 -4.86 -4.60
CA LEU A 153 13.02 -4.17 -5.79
C LEU A 153 12.31 -2.81 -5.90
N GLU A 154 13.08 -1.74 -6.10
CA GLU A 154 12.52 -0.40 -6.30
C GLU A 154 11.76 -0.37 -7.62
N VAL A 155 10.55 0.20 -7.61
CA VAL A 155 9.75 0.37 -8.82
C VAL A 155 10.34 1.52 -9.62
N PRO A 156 10.76 1.30 -10.89
CA PRO A 156 11.49 2.29 -11.66
C PRO A 156 10.56 3.32 -12.32
N VAL A 157 9.92 4.13 -11.49
CA VAL A 157 9.04 5.25 -11.86
C VAL A 157 9.56 6.57 -11.28
N PRO A 158 9.19 7.74 -11.82
CA PRO A 158 9.59 9.02 -11.25
C PRO A 158 9.10 9.20 -9.80
N ASP A 159 9.90 9.86 -8.96
CA ASP A 159 9.56 10.08 -7.54
C ASP A 159 8.26 10.89 -7.36
N HIS A 160 7.88 11.73 -8.32
CA HIS A 160 6.63 12.50 -8.32
C HIS A 160 5.43 11.72 -8.88
N SER A 161 5.55 10.40 -9.06
CA SER A 161 4.43 9.54 -9.45
C SER A 161 3.89 8.75 -8.26
N SER A 162 2.63 8.32 -8.36
CA SER A 162 2.09 7.28 -7.49
C SER A 162 1.88 6.00 -8.28
N VAL A 163 2.19 4.86 -7.67
CA VAL A 163 2.07 3.55 -8.30
C VAL A 163 1.17 2.64 -7.47
N SER A 164 0.29 1.90 -8.14
CA SER A 164 -0.57 0.91 -7.50
C SER A 164 -0.70 -0.37 -8.35
N PRO A 165 -0.91 -1.54 -7.73
CA PRO A 165 -1.05 -2.80 -8.45
C PRO A 165 -2.48 -3.03 -8.99
N PHE A 166 -2.55 -3.58 -10.20
CA PHE A 166 -3.77 -4.16 -10.77
C PHE A 166 -3.43 -5.50 -11.42
N SER A 167 -3.54 -6.58 -10.64
CA SER A 167 -3.11 -7.94 -11.05
C SER A 167 -1.62 -7.96 -11.45
N ASP A 168 -1.31 -8.39 -12.67
CA ASP A 168 0.02 -8.41 -13.26
C ASP A 168 0.48 -7.04 -13.80
N LYS A 169 -0.40 -6.03 -13.77
CA LYS A 169 -0.11 -4.65 -14.22
C LYS A 169 0.17 -3.72 -13.05
N LEU A 170 0.87 -2.64 -13.38
CA LEU A 170 1.03 -1.46 -12.53
C LEU A 170 0.28 -0.28 -13.14
N LEU A 171 -0.42 0.46 -12.28
CA LEU A 171 -1.05 1.74 -12.59
C LEU A 171 -0.18 2.85 -12.05
N ILE A 172 0.14 3.85 -12.89
CA ILE A 172 1.08 4.93 -12.59
C ILE A 172 0.36 6.27 -12.84
N SER A 173 0.12 7.05 -11.78
CA SER A 173 -0.43 8.39 -11.90
C SER A 173 0.69 9.42 -11.84
N LEU A 174 0.69 10.34 -12.81
CA LEU A 174 1.74 11.33 -12.98
C LEU A 174 1.38 12.68 -12.35
N ARG A 175 2.34 13.29 -11.64
CA ARG A 175 2.24 14.68 -11.19
C ARG A 175 3.00 15.66 -12.06
N GLU A 176 4.03 15.19 -12.74
CA GLU A 176 4.83 15.95 -13.70
C GLU A 176 4.90 15.15 -15.01
N ASP A 177 5.31 15.81 -16.09
CA ASP A 177 5.49 15.15 -17.38
C ASP A 177 6.56 14.06 -17.27
N TRP A 178 6.31 12.90 -17.89
CA TRP A 178 7.25 11.78 -17.90
C TRP A 178 7.63 11.40 -19.33
N GLU A 179 8.92 11.53 -19.65
CA GLU A 179 9.49 11.00 -20.89
C GLU A 179 9.84 9.52 -20.71
N ALA A 180 9.13 8.65 -21.42
CA ALA A 180 9.31 7.20 -21.34
C ALA A 180 9.05 6.55 -22.70
N GLY A 181 9.91 5.61 -23.10
CA GLY A 181 9.78 4.87 -24.35
C GLY A 181 9.75 5.76 -25.60
N GLY A 182 10.37 6.95 -25.56
CA GLY A 182 10.33 7.93 -26.65
C GLY A 182 9.02 8.70 -26.78
N THR A 183 8.13 8.62 -25.77
CA THR A 183 6.87 9.37 -25.69
C THR A 183 6.88 10.23 -24.43
N THR A 184 6.36 11.45 -24.52
CA THR A 184 6.12 12.30 -23.35
C THR A 184 4.68 12.14 -22.90
N TYR A 185 4.48 11.64 -21.68
CA TYR A 185 3.17 11.54 -21.04
C TYR A 185 2.98 12.76 -20.14
N PRO A 186 1.92 13.56 -20.32
CA PRO A 186 1.74 14.79 -19.56
C PRO A 186 1.36 14.52 -18.10
N ALA A 187 1.68 15.46 -17.23
CA ALA A 187 1.19 15.53 -15.85
C ALA A 187 -0.32 15.30 -15.77
N GLY A 188 -0.79 14.57 -14.76
CA GLY A 188 -2.20 14.20 -14.57
C GLY A 188 -2.66 12.98 -15.37
N SER A 189 -1.78 12.37 -16.17
CA SER A 189 -2.09 11.11 -16.87
C SER A 189 -2.12 9.91 -15.91
N LEU A 190 -2.96 8.92 -16.23
CA LEU A 190 -2.91 7.58 -15.65
C LEU A 190 -2.40 6.60 -16.69
N LEU A 191 -1.30 5.93 -16.39
CA LEU A 191 -0.67 4.96 -17.26
C LEU A 191 -0.82 3.54 -16.69
N SER A 192 -0.78 2.55 -17.57
CA SER A 192 -0.69 1.14 -17.25
C SER A 192 0.53 0.52 -17.91
N CYS A 193 1.19 -0.39 -17.21
CA CYS A 193 2.33 -1.15 -17.72
C CYS A 193 2.30 -2.58 -17.19
N ASP A 194 2.84 -3.51 -17.96
CA ASP A 194 3.21 -4.82 -17.43
C ASP A 194 4.24 -4.67 -16.31
N ARG A 195 3.99 -5.31 -15.15
CA ARG A 195 4.87 -5.20 -13.98
C ARG A 195 6.27 -5.70 -14.31
N GLU A 196 6.39 -6.90 -14.88
CA GLU A 196 7.70 -7.52 -15.12
C GLU A 196 8.49 -6.72 -16.14
N GLU A 197 7.82 -6.26 -17.20
CA GLU A 197 8.45 -5.39 -18.19
C GLU A 197 8.96 -4.09 -17.57
N LEU A 198 8.15 -3.44 -16.72
CA LEU A 198 8.55 -2.20 -16.03
C LEU A 198 9.77 -2.45 -15.14
N MET A 199 9.76 -3.51 -14.34
CA MET A 199 10.86 -3.81 -13.41
C MET A 199 12.18 -4.08 -14.16
N VAL A 200 12.13 -4.64 -15.37
CA VAL A 200 13.33 -4.94 -16.19
C VAL A 200 13.78 -3.74 -17.03
N LYS A 201 12.85 -3.04 -17.69
CA LYS A 201 13.16 -2.01 -18.69
C LYS A 201 13.08 -0.58 -18.15
N GLY A 202 12.51 -0.38 -16.97
CA GLY A 202 12.26 0.95 -16.40
C GLY A 202 11.42 1.83 -17.33
N GLY A 203 11.78 3.10 -17.45
CA GLY A 203 11.13 4.05 -18.37
C GLY A 203 11.21 3.71 -19.86
N LYS A 204 11.74 2.54 -20.25
CA LYS A 204 11.68 2.01 -21.63
C LYS A 204 10.61 0.93 -21.81
N ALA A 205 9.85 0.58 -20.77
CA ALA A 205 8.76 -0.37 -20.84
C ALA A 205 7.61 0.15 -21.72
N GLY A 206 6.79 -0.77 -22.26
CA GLY A 206 5.58 -0.43 -22.98
C GLY A 206 4.52 0.16 -22.05
N LEU A 207 4.35 1.48 -22.06
CA LEU A 207 3.33 2.18 -21.30
C LEU A 207 2.07 2.39 -22.16
N THR A 208 0.90 2.19 -21.56
CA THR A 208 -0.41 2.49 -22.15
C THR A 208 -1.09 3.59 -21.35
N ALA A 209 -1.45 4.71 -21.98
CA ALA A 209 -2.24 5.74 -21.33
C ALA A 209 -3.70 5.27 -21.20
N LEU A 210 -4.17 5.09 -19.96
CA LEU A 210 -5.58 4.82 -19.65
C LEU A 210 -6.38 6.13 -19.54
N PHE A 211 -5.70 7.21 -19.18
CA PHE A 211 -6.25 8.57 -19.15
C PHE A 211 -5.17 9.59 -19.46
N THR A 212 -5.53 10.59 -20.26
CA THR A 212 -4.73 11.80 -20.51
C THR A 212 -5.63 13.00 -20.25
N PRO A 213 -5.22 13.95 -19.38
CA PRO A 213 -6.02 15.11 -19.08
C PRO A 213 -6.23 16.00 -20.31
N THR A 214 -7.34 16.71 -20.31
CA THR A 214 -7.63 17.77 -21.29
C THR A 214 -7.76 19.10 -20.57
N GLU A 215 -7.92 20.20 -21.30
CA GLU A 215 -8.13 21.53 -20.73
C GLU A 215 -9.25 21.58 -19.67
N ARG A 216 -10.28 20.72 -19.82
CA ARG A 216 -11.47 20.73 -18.97
C ARG A 216 -11.70 19.45 -18.18
N CYS A 217 -10.86 18.43 -18.35
CA CYS A 217 -11.04 17.12 -17.72
C CYS A 217 -9.78 16.66 -16.98
N SER A 218 -9.91 16.33 -15.70
CA SER A 218 -8.85 15.78 -14.85
C SER A 218 -9.21 14.43 -14.25
N LEU A 219 -8.19 13.65 -13.88
CA LEU A 219 -8.35 12.44 -13.08
C LEU A 219 -8.54 12.82 -11.61
N ASP A 220 -9.57 12.26 -10.97
CA ASP A 220 -9.81 12.39 -9.52
C ASP A 220 -9.29 11.15 -8.77
N GLY A 221 -9.50 9.97 -9.34
CA GLY A 221 -9.02 8.72 -8.77
C GLY A 221 -9.41 7.50 -9.59
N TRP A 222 -9.13 6.32 -9.05
CA TRP A 222 -9.53 5.05 -9.63
C TRP A 222 -9.77 4.01 -8.55
N ASP A 223 -10.68 3.09 -8.84
CA ASP A 223 -10.94 1.92 -8.03
C ASP A 223 -10.90 0.65 -8.87
N ARG A 224 -10.42 -0.42 -8.26
CA ARG A 224 -10.37 -1.75 -8.88
C ARG A 224 -11.55 -2.58 -8.43
N THR A 225 -12.17 -3.26 -9.39
CA THR A 225 -13.09 -4.37 -9.16
C THR A 225 -12.37 -5.68 -9.48
N LYS A 226 -13.06 -6.82 -9.40
CA LYS A 226 -12.48 -8.12 -9.78
C LYS A 226 -11.90 -8.12 -11.20
N ASN A 227 -12.56 -7.46 -12.14
CA ASN A 227 -12.25 -7.55 -13.58
C ASN A 227 -12.04 -6.20 -14.28
N TYR A 228 -12.51 -5.11 -13.67
CA TYR A 228 -12.56 -3.78 -14.30
C TYR A 228 -11.87 -2.75 -13.43
N LEU A 229 -11.31 -1.73 -14.10
CA LEU A 229 -10.84 -0.52 -13.47
C LEU A 229 -11.88 0.59 -13.68
N VAL A 230 -12.32 1.24 -12.61
CA VAL A 230 -13.26 2.37 -12.67
C VAL A 230 -12.48 3.64 -12.41
N LEU A 231 -12.43 4.53 -13.39
CA LEU A 231 -11.83 5.85 -13.27
C LEU A 231 -12.88 6.88 -12.87
N SER A 232 -12.58 7.66 -11.84
CA SER A 232 -13.32 8.85 -11.44
C SER A 232 -12.68 10.06 -12.08
N LEU A 233 -13.44 10.79 -12.89
CA LEU A 233 -13.00 11.96 -13.64
C LEU A 233 -13.79 13.19 -13.21
N LEU A 234 -13.19 14.36 -13.37
CA LEU A 234 -13.85 15.66 -13.22
C LEU A 234 -13.80 16.41 -14.54
N ASP A 235 -14.96 16.51 -15.21
CA ASP A 235 -15.14 17.35 -16.40
C ASP A 235 -15.81 18.66 -15.97
N ASN A 236 -15.08 19.76 -15.96
CA ASN A 236 -15.52 21.04 -15.39
C ASN A 236 -16.07 20.90 -13.97
N VAL A 237 -15.38 20.11 -13.14
CA VAL A 237 -15.78 19.84 -11.74
C VAL A 237 -17.10 19.07 -11.64
N LEU A 238 -17.55 18.44 -12.73
CA LEU A 238 -18.66 17.49 -12.73
C LEU A 238 -18.10 16.07 -12.76
N SER A 239 -18.52 15.26 -11.78
CA SER A 239 -18.07 13.88 -11.65
C SER A 239 -18.59 13.01 -12.80
N LYS A 240 -17.69 12.24 -13.39
CA LYS A 240 -17.98 11.22 -14.39
C LYS A 240 -17.18 9.96 -14.10
N ASN A 241 -17.80 8.80 -14.26
CA ASN A 241 -17.12 7.52 -14.15
C ASN A 241 -16.88 6.92 -15.54
N GLN A 242 -15.70 6.32 -15.73
CA GLN A 242 -15.33 5.57 -16.93
C GLN A 242 -14.85 4.18 -16.51
N VAL A 243 -15.28 3.15 -17.22
CA VAL A 243 -14.89 1.76 -16.94
C VAL A 243 -13.93 1.29 -18.03
N TRP A 244 -12.82 0.68 -17.61
CA TRP A 244 -11.84 -0.01 -18.42
C TRP A 244 -11.89 -1.52 -18.14
#